data_AF-A0A1Q4D8C1-F1
#
_entry.id   AF-A0A1Q4D8C1-F1
#
_cell.length_a   1.000
_cell.length_b   1.000
_cell.length_c   1.000
_cell.angle_alpha   90.00
_cell.angle_beta   90.00
_cell.angle_gamma   90.00
#
_symmetry.space_group_name_H-M   'P 1'
#
loop_
_entity.id
_entity.type
_entity.pdbx_description
1 polymer ?
#
loop_
_entity_poly.entity_id
_entity_poly.type
_entity_poly.pdbx_seq_one_letter_code
_entity_poly.pdbx_strand_id
1 'polypeptide(L)'
;MSALRLKAPARVAAKVRALQDDSQRRLGFVRNFLQLPIEADRLTLLQGYLDRLMRSDDAALPPQERELLALVVSVENRCDVCVMSHAVALQRHGLDKSLVDTLTINWRSAALTRRQRALAEFAWRLTARPTEADESYLDLLRRAGLREEQILEAAQIVAIYNANNRFNTVIGLKVNPEAHAAFRKA
;
A
#
# COMPACT_ATOMS: atom_id res chain seq x y z
N MET A 1 16.16 -5.40 -10.55
CA MET A 1 14.93 -5.00 -9.82
C MET A 1 14.28 -6.11 -8.99
N SER A 2 14.61 -7.38 -9.19
CA SER A 2 14.08 -8.53 -8.42
C SER A 2 15.19 -9.58 -8.27
N ALA A 3 15.07 -10.48 -7.28
CA ALA A 3 15.95 -11.64 -7.11
C ALA A 3 15.65 -12.77 -8.12
N LEU A 4 14.51 -12.73 -8.82
CA LEU A 4 14.18 -13.71 -9.86
C LEU A 4 15.06 -13.52 -11.10
N ARG A 5 15.48 -14.63 -11.70
CA ARG A 5 16.26 -14.67 -12.95
C ARG A 5 15.32 -14.70 -14.17
N LEU A 6 14.57 -13.62 -14.36
CA LEU A 6 13.58 -13.51 -15.44
C LEU A 6 14.22 -12.93 -16.70
N LYS A 7 13.82 -13.45 -17.87
CA LYS A 7 14.18 -12.83 -19.16
C LYS A 7 13.30 -11.61 -19.39
N ALA A 8 13.90 -10.53 -19.88
CA ALA A 8 13.14 -9.37 -20.33
C ALA A 8 12.21 -9.78 -21.49
N PRO A 9 10.97 -9.26 -21.55
CA PRO A 9 10.08 -9.55 -22.67
C PRO A 9 10.62 -8.85 -23.92
N ALA A 10 10.56 -9.52 -25.08
CA ALA A 10 11.00 -8.94 -26.35
C ALA A 10 10.19 -7.69 -26.73
N ARG A 11 8.92 -7.64 -26.31
CA ARG A 11 8.03 -6.49 -26.49
C ARG A 11 7.14 -6.34 -25.26
N VAL A 12 6.98 -5.11 -24.79
CA VAL A 12 5.99 -4.78 -23.74
C VAL A 12 4.60 -4.66 -24.39
N ALA A 13 3.54 -5.19 -23.77
CA ALA A 13 2.18 -5.02 -24.26
C ALA A 13 1.73 -3.54 -24.13
N ALA A 14 0.85 -3.05 -25.02
CA ALA A 14 0.41 -1.65 -25.01
C ALA A 14 -0.26 -1.26 -23.68
N LYS A 15 -1.09 -2.13 -23.10
CA LYS A 15 -1.72 -1.93 -21.79
C LYS A 15 -0.73 -1.83 -20.63
N VAL A 16 0.37 -2.57 -20.68
CA VAL A 16 1.43 -2.47 -19.67
C VAL A 16 2.23 -1.18 -19.84
N ARG A 17 2.53 -0.78 -21.10
CA ARG A 17 3.11 0.53 -21.38
C ARG A 17 2.27 1.67 -20.81
N ALA A 18 0.95 1.63 -20.98
CA ALA A 18 0.06 2.66 -20.43
C ALA A 18 0.18 2.80 -18.90
N LEU A 19 0.34 1.69 -18.17
CA LEU A 19 0.59 1.70 -16.73
C LEU A 19 1.97 2.27 -16.38
N GLN A 20 3.00 1.94 -17.17
CA GLN A 20 4.35 2.46 -17.00
C GLN A 20 4.38 3.98 -17.25
N ASP A 21 3.69 4.46 -18.29
CA ASP A 21 3.57 5.87 -18.62
C ASP A 21 2.82 6.64 -17.53
N ASP A 22 1.76 6.07 -16.95
CA ASP A 22 1.06 6.67 -15.80
C ASP A 22 1.97 6.79 -14.57
N SER A 23 2.75 5.75 -14.30
CA SER A 23 3.77 5.78 -13.23
C SER A 23 4.78 6.89 -13.48
N GLN A 24 5.32 6.99 -14.70
CA GLN A 24 6.29 8.01 -15.08
C GLN A 24 5.70 9.42 -14.89
N ARG A 25 4.48 9.67 -15.37
CA ARG A 25 3.83 10.99 -15.24
C ARG A 25 3.60 11.40 -13.78
N ARG A 26 3.14 10.47 -12.93
CA ARG A 26 2.74 10.78 -11.54
C ARG A 26 3.90 10.78 -10.55
N LEU A 27 4.89 9.93 -10.78
CA LEU A 27 5.97 9.68 -9.82
C LEU A 27 7.32 10.21 -10.31
N GLY A 28 7.46 10.48 -11.61
CA GLY A 28 8.74 10.81 -12.24
C GLY A 28 9.61 9.59 -12.57
N PHE A 29 9.12 8.38 -12.31
CA PHE A 29 9.80 7.11 -12.60
C PHE A 29 8.81 5.95 -12.81
N VAL A 30 9.27 4.88 -13.45
CA VAL A 30 8.52 3.64 -13.60
C VAL A 30 8.78 2.71 -12.41
N ARG A 31 7.74 2.41 -11.63
CA ARG A 31 7.84 1.46 -10.50
C ARG A 31 8.39 0.12 -10.97
N ASN A 32 9.35 -0.44 -10.23
CA ASN A 32 9.97 -1.74 -10.54
C ASN A 32 8.95 -2.88 -10.68
N PHE A 33 7.85 -2.83 -9.93
CA PHE A 33 6.74 -3.78 -10.04
C PHE A 33 6.14 -3.83 -11.46
N LEU A 34 5.96 -2.68 -12.12
CA LEU A 34 5.40 -2.58 -13.47
C LEU A 34 6.37 -3.00 -14.58
N GLN A 35 7.62 -3.27 -14.22
CA GLN A 35 8.65 -3.74 -15.15
C GLN A 35 8.82 -5.27 -15.09
N LEU A 36 8.21 -5.94 -14.10
CA LEU A 36 8.23 -7.40 -14.01
C LEU A 36 7.57 -8.01 -15.26
N PRO A 37 8.12 -9.09 -15.84
CA PRO A 37 7.53 -9.80 -16.97
C PRO A 37 6.35 -10.68 -16.53
N ILE A 38 5.37 -10.08 -15.88
CA ILE A 38 4.08 -10.67 -15.58
C ILE A 38 3.26 -10.64 -16.88
N GLU A 39 2.52 -11.71 -17.16
CA GLU A 39 1.54 -11.73 -18.26
C GLU A 39 0.66 -10.47 -18.16
N ALA A 40 0.43 -9.85 -19.32
CA ALA A 40 -0.06 -8.50 -19.40
C ALA A 40 -1.50 -8.35 -18.86
N ASP A 41 -2.41 -9.29 -19.14
CA ASP A 41 -3.77 -9.25 -18.57
C ASP A 41 -3.74 -9.38 -17.05
N ARG A 42 -2.93 -10.32 -16.54
CA ARG A 42 -2.78 -10.49 -15.10
C ARG A 42 -2.21 -9.25 -14.42
N LEU A 43 -1.21 -8.60 -15.00
CA LEU A 43 -0.65 -7.36 -14.45
C LEU A 43 -1.67 -6.22 -14.49
N THR A 44 -2.40 -6.06 -15.59
CA THR A 44 -3.40 -5.00 -15.72
C THR A 44 -4.59 -5.21 -14.78
N LEU A 45 -5.04 -6.44 -14.56
CA LEU A 45 -6.08 -6.77 -13.58
C LEU A 45 -5.65 -6.41 -12.15
N LEU A 46 -4.45 -6.86 -11.75
CA LEU A 46 -3.92 -6.59 -10.41
C LEU A 46 -3.73 -5.09 -10.18
N GLN A 47 -3.09 -4.39 -11.13
CA GLN A 47 -2.87 -2.95 -11.03
C GLN A 47 -4.19 -2.17 -11.05
N GLY A 48 -5.15 -2.57 -11.88
CA GLY A 48 -6.48 -1.95 -11.95
C GLY A 48 -7.25 -2.10 -10.64
N TYR A 49 -7.19 -3.26 -9.99
CA TYR A 49 -7.81 -3.45 -8.67
C TYR A 49 -7.17 -2.54 -7.61
N LEU A 50 -5.84 -2.46 -7.57
CA LEU A 50 -5.11 -1.58 -6.65
C LEU A 50 -5.43 -0.10 -6.91
N ASP A 51 -5.48 0.33 -8.17
CA ASP A 51 -5.82 1.70 -8.52
C ASP A 51 -7.27 2.03 -8.12
N ARG A 52 -8.21 1.11 -8.34
CA ARG A 52 -9.60 1.28 -7.91
C ARG A 52 -9.69 1.45 -6.39
N LEU A 53 -8.97 0.63 -5.65
CA LEU A 53 -9.02 0.69 -4.19
C LEU A 53 -8.35 1.95 -3.63
N MET A 54 -7.17 2.31 -4.15
CA MET A 54 -6.32 3.34 -3.54
C MET A 54 -6.50 4.74 -4.12
N ARG A 55 -7.01 4.87 -5.34
CA ARG A 55 -7.03 6.16 -6.08
C ARG A 55 -8.40 6.60 -6.54
N SER A 56 -9.46 5.84 -6.28
CA SER A 56 -10.79 6.26 -6.71
C SER A 56 -11.36 7.38 -5.84
N ASP A 57 -12.13 8.25 -6.48
CA ASP A 57 -12.80 9.40 -5.85
C ASP A 57 -14.09 9.01 -5.13
N ASP A 58 -14.72 7.91 -5.55
CA ASP A 58 -15.92 7.30 -4.94
C ASP A 58 -15.58 6.20 -3.91
N ALA A 59 -14.31 6.13 -3.48
CA ALA A 59 -13.90 5.26 -2.39
C ALA A 59 -14.53 5.69 -1.06
N ALA A 60 -14.87 4.72 -0.20
CA ALA A 60 -15.52 4.96 1.07
C ALA A 60 -14.58 5.58 2.11
N LEU A 61 -13.28 5.28 2.03
CA LEU A 61 -12.25 5.84 2.90
C LEU A 61 -11.52 7.02 2.23
N PRO A 62 -11.21 8.09 2.99
CA PRO A 62 -10.32 9.14 2.53
C PRO A 62 -8.95 8.60 2.08
N PRO A 63 -8.28 9.23 1.09
CA PRO A 63 -6.96 8.78 0.62
C PRO A 63 -5.94 8.54 1.73
N GLN A 64 -5.84 9.46 2.71
CA GLN A 64 -4.93 9.31 3.85
C GLN A 64 -5.20 8.04 4.68
N GLU A 65 -6.46 7.67 4.88
CA GLU A 65 -6.83 6.49 5.68
C GLU A 65 -6.49 5.19 4.96
N ARG A 66 -6.68 5.16 3.63
CA ARG A 66 -6.30 4.03 2.78
C ARG A 66 -4.79 3.78 2.82
N GLU A 67 -4.01 4.85 2.67
CA GLU A 67 -2.54 4.78 2.71
C GLU A 67 -2.02 4.44 4.11
N LEU A 68 -2.68 4.88 5.19
CA LEU A 68 -2.34 4.50 6.56
C LEU A 68 -2.49 3.00 6.81
N LEU A 69 -3.61 2.41 6.38
CA LEU A 69 -3.83 0.96 6.45
C LEU A 69 -2.72 0.21 5.71
N ALA A 70 -2.47 0.59 4.45
CA ALA A 70 -1.44 -0.03 3.62
C ALA A 70 -0.03 0.09 4.22
N LEU A 71 0.31 1.24 4.82
CA LEU A 71 1.57 1.45 5.50
C LEU A 71 1.72 0.54 6.72
N VAL A 72 0.72 0.47 7.60
CA VAL A 72 0.80 -0.33 8.83
C VAL A 72 0.97 -1.82 8.50
N VAL A 73 0.21 -2.33 7.52
CA VAL A 73 0.38 -3.72 7.02
C VAL A 73 1.80 -3.94 6.50
N SER A 74 2.32 -2.98 5.73
CA SER A 74 3.64 -3.08 5.10
C SER A 74 4.80 -2.99 6.10
N VAL A 75 4.65 -2.20 7.16
CA VAL A 75 5.60 -2.12 8.28
C VAL A 75 5.63 -3.45 9.03
N GLU A 76 4.47 -4.01 9.37
CA GLU A 76 4.38 -5.30 10.07
C GLU A 76 4.98 -6.44 9.23
N ASN A 77 4.66 -6.48 7.93
CA ASN A 77 5.22 -7.46 7.00
C ASN A 77 6.67 -7.17 6.56
N ARG A 78 7.26 -6.05 6.99
CA ARG A 78 8.62 -5.60 6.61
C ARG A 78 8.85 -5.52 5.10
N CYS A 79 7.85 -5.09 4.34
CA CYS A 79 7.94 -4.96 2.89
C CYS A 79 8.47 -3.57 2.50
N ASP A 80 9.78 -3.44 2.33
CA ASP A 80 10.50 -2.19 2.00
C ASP A 80 9.88 -1.37 0.85
N VAL A 81 9.56 -2.00 -0.28
CA VAL A 81 8.95 -1.33 -1.45
C VAL A 81 7.61 -0.69 -1.10
N CYS A 82 6.78 -1.41 -0.34
CA CYS A 82 5.46 -0.93 0.04
C CYS A 82 5.57 0.12 1.15
N VAL A 83 6.42 -0.07 2.16
CA VAL A 83 6.67 0.95 3.19
C VAL A 83 7.08 2.27 2.55
N MET A 84 8.06 2.27 1.64
CA MET A 84 8.50 3.50 0.96
C MET A 84 7.40 4.12 0.10
N SER A 85 6.64 3.31 -0.63
CA SER A 85 5.58 3.82 -1.51
C SER A 85 4.43 4.47 -0.72
N HIS A 86 3.97 3.81 0.35
CA HIS A 86 2.86 4.29 1.16
C HIS A 86 3.26 5.46 2.08
N ALA A 87 4.51 5.50 2.55
CA ALA A 87 5.02 6.64 3.30
C ALA A 87 5.08 7.92 2.45
N VAL A 88 5.58 7.83 1.21
CA VAL A 88 5.57 8.96 0.26
C VAL A 88 4.14 9.37 -0.09
N ALA A 89 3.22 8.41 -0.24
CA ALA A 89 1.81 8.71 -0.53
C ALA A 89 1.13 9.45 0.63
N LEU A 90 1.38 9.05 1.89
CA LEU A 90 0.86 9.76 3.07
C LEU A 90 1.35 11.21 3.13
N GLN A 91 2.65 11.44 2.90
CA GLN A 91 3.20 12.80 2.83
C GLN A 91 2.51 13.64 1.74
N ARG A 92 2.33 13.06 0.53
CA ARG A 92 1.61 13.72 -0.57
C ARG A 92 0.15 14.03 -0.26
N HIS A 93 -0.48 13.21 0.57
CA HIS A 93 -1.82 13.48 1.07
C HIS A 93 -1.84 14.46 2.25
N GLY A 94 -0.71 15.04 2.66
CA GLY A 94 -0.63 16.11 3.64
C GLY A 94 -0.35 15.65 5.08
N LEU A 95 0.05 14.39 5.28
CA LEU A 95 0.51 13.94 6.59
C LEU A 95 1.91 14.48 6.89
N ASP A 96 2.12 15.00 8.10
CA ASP A 96 3.41 15.54 8.50
C ASP A 96 4.53 14.51 8.40
N LYS A 97 5.71 14.95 7.94
CA LYS A 97 6.85 14.07 7.72
C LYS A 97 7.29 13.36 9.01
N SER A 98 7.34 14.05 10.14
CA SER A 98 7.77 13.46 11.41
C SER A 98 6.77 12.39 11.91
N LEU A 99 5.48 12.61 11.63
CA LEU A 99 4.43 11.63 11.90
C LEU A 99 4.60 10.38 11.01
N VAL A 100 4.88 10.56 9.72
CA VAL A 100 5.15 9.45 8.78
C VAL A 100 6.42 8.69 9.17
N ASP A 101 7.50 9.38 9.53
CA ASP A 101 8.73 8.75 10.02
C ASP A 101 8.42 7.87 11.24
N THR A 102 7.66 8.39 12.21
CA THR A 102 7.23 7.62 13.39
C THR A 102 6.39 6.40 13.00
N LEU A 103 5.44 6.55 12.07
CA LEU A 103 4.60 5.46 11.57
C LEU A 103 5.42 4.32 10.96
N THR A 104 6.50 4.63 10.24
CA THR A 104 7.35 3.61 9.59
C THR A 104 8.16 2.77 10.59
N ILE A 105 8.39 3.29 11.80
CA ILE A 105 9.19 2.63 12.84
C ILE A 105 8.29 1.97 13.88
N ASN A 106 7.36 2.74 14.44
CA ASN A 106 6.42 2.30 15.46
C ASN A 106 5.14 3.14 15.38
N TRP A 107 4.17 2.64 14.63
CA TRP A 107 2.89 3.31 14.48
C TRP A 107 2.15 3.53 15.82
N ARG A 108 2.45 2.76 16.87
CA ARG A 108 1.80 2.92 18.18
C ARG A 108 2.19 4.21 18.87
N SER A 109 3.42 4.69 18.68
CA SER A 109 3.91 5.96 19.22
C SER A 109 3.55 7.17 18.37
N ALA A 110 2.97 6.97 17.18
CA ALA A 110 2.53 8.05 16.31
C ALA A 110 1.35 8.82 16.93
N ALA A 111 1.35 10.15 16.77
CA ALA A 111 0.29 11.05 17.23
C ALA A 111 -0.96 10.96 16.33
N LEU A 112 -1.62 9.80 16.35
CA LEU A 112 -2.81 9.50 15.55
C LEU A 112 -4.09 9.95 16.25
N THR A 113 -5.06 10.42 15.46
CA THR A 113 -6.43 10.63 15.94
C THR A 113 -7.03 9.29 16.40
N ARG A 114 -8.11 9.33 17.19
CA ARG A 114 -8.83 8.12 17.63
C ARG A 114 -9.23 7.22 16.45
N ARG A 115 -9.67 7.83 15.35
CA ARG A 115 -10.09 7.13 14.13
C ARG A 115 -8.90 6.48 13.41
N GLN A 116 -7.82 7.22 13.21
CA GLN A 116 -6.60 6.70 12.59
C GLN A 116 -5.97 5.57 13.42
N ARG A 117 -5.97 5.70 14.76
CA ARG A 117 -5.47 4.65 15.65
C ARG A 117 -6.29 3.37 15.55
N ALA A 118 -7.62 3.46 15.43
CA ALA A 118 -8.48 2.30 15.23
C ALA A 118 -8.19 1.59 13.89
N LEU A 119 -7.99 2.35 12.81
CA LEU A 119 -7.56 1.82 11.52
C LEU A 119 -6.21 1.11 11.59
N ALA A 120 -5.21 1.75 12.23
CA ALA A 120 -3.88 1.18 12.40
C ALA A 120 -3.90 -0.11 13.24
N GLU A 121 -4.63 -0.11 14.36
CA GLU A 121 -4.81 -1.29 15.21
C GLU A 121 -5.53 -2.42 14.46
N PHE A 122 -6.60 -2.11 13.71
CA PHE A 122 -7.28 -3.10 12.86
C PHE A 122 -6.33 -3.71 11.81
N ALA A 123 -5.59 -2.88 11.08
CA ALA A 123 -4.62 -3.33 10.08
C ALA A 123 -3.55 -4.23 10.68
N TRP A 124 -3.00 -3.84 11.83
CA TRP A 124 -2.01 -4.64 12.54
C TRP A 124 -2.60 -5.96 13.05
N ARG A 125 -3.74 -5.94 13.75
CA ARG A 125 -4.37 -7.15 14.30
C ARG A 125 -4.66 -8.17 13.21
N LEU A 126 -5.26 -7.75 12.10
CA LEU A 126 -5.60 -8.66 11.00
C LEU A 126 -4.36 -9.17 10.26
N THR A 127 -3.26 -8.41 10.26
CA THR A 127 -1.99 -8.84 9.67
C THR A 127 -1.23 -9.83 10.55
N ALA A 128 -1.07 -9.51 11.84
CA ALA A 128 -0.26 -10.28 12.77
C ALA A 128 -1.01 -11.47 13.39
N ARG A 129 -2.34 -11.36 13.53
CA ARG A 129 -3.19 -12.32 14.24
C ARG A 129 -4.51 -12.57 13.48
N PRO A 130 -4.46 -12.99 12.21
CA PRO A 130 -5.67 -13.23 11.43
C PRO A 130 -6.54 -14.37 12.00
N THR A 131 -5.94 -15.35 12.68
CA THR A 131 -6.65 -16.50 13.27
C THR A 131 -7.40 -16.16 14.56
N GLU A 132 -7.10 -15.00 15.17
CA GLU A 132 -7.81 -14.46 16.33
C GLU A 132 -8.97 -13.54 15.91
N ALA A 133 -9.21 -13.38 14.60
CA ALA A 133 -10.24 -12.48 14.10
C ALA A 133 -11.64 -12.94 14.46
N ASP A 134 -12.36 -12.07 15.18
CA ASP A 134 -13.76 -12.17 15.55
C ASP A 134 -14.46 -10.82 15.30
N GLU A 135 -15.70 -10.68 15.74
CA GLU A 135 -16.46 -9.44 15.58
C GLU A 135 -15.78 -8.22 16.26
N SER A 136 -14.96 -8.44 17.28
CA SER A 136 -14.27 -7.37 18.00
C SER A 136 -13.29 -6.58 17.12
N TYR A 137 -12.81 -7.18 16.01
CA TYR A 137 -11.98 -6.50 15.01
C TYR A 137 -12.77 -5.43 14.28
N LEU A 138 -14.03 -5.73 13.93
CA LEU A 138 -14.93 -4.80 13.24
C LEU A 138 -15.48 -3.76 14.21
N ASP A 139 -15.84 -4.18 15.42
CA ASP A 139 -16.36 -3.26 16.45
C ASP A 139 -15.37 -2.19 16.86
N LEU A 140 -14.06 -2.47 16.79
CA LEU A 140 -13.01 -1.47 16.97
C LEU A 140 -13.21 -0.28 16.01
N LEU A 141 -13.52 -0.57 14.75
CA LEU A 141 -13.74 0.44 13.72
C LEU A 141 -15.11 1.12 13.89
N ARG A 142 -16.18 0.35 14.21
CA ARG A 142 -17.51 0.92 14.51
C ARG A 142 -17.45 1.93 15.66
N ARG A 143 -16.78 1.58 16.76
CA ARG A 143 -16.57 2.48 17.91
C ARG A 143 -15.78 3.74 17.57
N ALA A 144 -15.03 3.73 16.47
CA ALA A 144 -14.31 4.87 15.95
C ALA A 144 -15.12 5.68 14.90
N GLY A 145 -16.39 5.34 14.69
CA GLY A 145 -17.30 6.03 13.79
C GLY A 145 -17.15 5.63 12.32
N LEU A 146 -16.58 4.47 12.02
CA LEU A 146 -16.58 3.94 10.65
C LEU A 146 -17.95 3.36 10.30
N ARG A 147 -18.39 3.63 9.08
CA ARG A 147 -19.59 3.02 8.48
C ARG A 147 -19.23 1.65 7.87
N GLU A 148 -20.20 0.77 7.68
CA GLU A 148 -19.96 -0.62 7.24
C GLU A 148 -19.22 -0.70 5.90
N GLU A 149 -19.51 0.19 4.94
CA GLU A 149 -18.81 0.24 3.66
C GLU A 149 -17.34 0.67 3.81
N GLN A 150 -17.03 1.51 4.82
CA GLN A 150 -15.65 1.89 5.14
C GLN A 150 -14.89 0.73 5.79
N ILE A 151 -15.57 -0.06 6.63
CA ILE A 151 -15.01 -1.26 7.25
C ILE A 151 -14.71 -2.32 6.18
N LEU A 152 -15.63 -2.52 5.24
CA LEU A 152 -15.43 -3.42 4.10
C LEU A 152 -14.23 -2.99 3.24
N GLU A 153 -14.09 -1.70 2.94
CA GLU A 153 -12.95 -1.18 2.21
C GLU A 153 -11.64 -1.33 2.99
N ALA A 154 -11.66 -1.07 4.30
CA ALA A 154 -10.50 -1.29 5.17
C ALA A 154 -10.02 -2.74 5.14
N ALA A 155 -10.95 -3.70 5.25
CA ALA A 155 -10.65 -5.13 5.17
C ALA A 155 -10.03 -5.51 3.83
N GLN A 156 -10.55 -5.00 2.71
CA GLN A 156 -10.00 -5.23 1.37
C GLN A 156 -8.56 -4.71 1.26
N ILE A 157 -8.29 -3.49 1.74
CA ILE A 157 -6.95 -2.89 1.72
C ILE A 157 -5.98 -3.76 2.53
N VAL A 158 -6.36 -4.13 3.75
CA VAL A 158 -5.50 -4.95 4.61
C VAL A 158 -5.22 -6.32 3.97
N ALA A 159 -6.22 -6.97 3.39
CA ALA A 159 -6.06 -8.26 2.74
C ALA A 159 -5.15 -8.17 1.50
N ILE A 160 -5.40 -7.22 0.59
CA ILE A 160 -4.61 -7.12 -0.64
C ILE A 160 -3.16 -6.72 -0.37
N TYR A 161 -2.91 -5.85 0.63
CA TYR A 161 -1.53 -5.53 0.99
C TYR A 161 -0.83 -6.67 1.71
N ASN A 162 -1.54 -7.50 2.48
CA ASN A 162 -0.98 -8.75 2.98
C ASN A 162 -0.52 -9.67 1.83
N ALA A 163 -1.31 -9.81 0.76
CA ALA A 163 -0.92 -10.59 -0.42
C ALA A 163 0.22 -9.93 -1.20
N ASN A 164 0.11 -8.63 -1.50
CA ASN A 164 1.07 -7.89 -2.30
C ASN A 164 2.43 -7.74 -1.61
N ASN A 165 2.46 -7.55 -0.28
CA ASN A 165 3.70 -7.54 0.50
C ASN A 165 4.42 -8.89 0.38
N ARG A 166 3.69 -10.01 0.58
CA ARG A 166 4.27 -11.36 0.46
C ARG A 166 4.81 -11.62 -0.94
N PHE A 167 4.08 -11.19 -1.97
CA PHE A 167 4.53 -11.26 -3.36
C PHE A 167 5.83 -10.48 -3.58
N ASN A 168 5.90 -9.22 -3.16
CA ASN A 168 7.08 -8.39 -3.33
C ASN A 168 8.30 -8.92 -2.54
N THR A 169 8.07 -9.38 -1.30
CA THR A 169 9.10 -9.95 -0.44
C THR A 169 9.69 -11.23 -1.04
N VAL A 170 8.88 -12.19 -1.48
CA VAL A 170 9.39 -13.48 -1.97
C VAL A 170 10.21 -13.33 -3.25
N ILE A 171 9.85 -12.39 -4.12
CA ILE A 171 10.61 -12.11 -5.35
C ILE A 171 11.79 -11.16 -5.13
N GLY A 172 11.99 -10.69 -3.89
CA GLY A 172 13.03 -9.71 -3.56
C GLY A 172 12.95 -8.44 -4.40
N LEU A 173 11.73 -7.92 -4.60
CA LEU A 173 11.50 -6.71 -5.37
C LEU A 173 12.26 -5.55 -4.71
N LYS A 174 13.02 -4.79 -5.51
CA LYS A 174 13.83 -3.68 -5.00
C LYS A 174 13.06 -2.37 -5.06
N VAL A 175 13.26 -1.53 -4.06
CA VAL A 175 12.78 -0.14 -4.07
C VAL A 175 13.44 0.62 -5.22
N ASN A 176 12.68 1.47 -5.89
CA ASN A 176 13.23 2.43 -6.85
C ASN A 176 14.15 3.44 -6.12
N PRO A 177 15.39 3.69 -6.56
CA PRO A 177 16.25 4.73 -5.97
C PRO A 177 15.58 6.11 -5.91
N GLU A 178 14.75 6.43 -6.91
CA GLU A 178 13.97 7.65 -6.99
C GLU A 178 12.93 7.76 -5.87
N ALA A 179 12.36 6.63 -5.42
CA ALA A 179 11.42 6.61 -4.29
C ALA A 179 12.12 6.97 -2.98
N HIS A 180 13.36 6.49 -2.76
CA HIS A 180 14.17 6.91 -1.61
C HIS A 180 14.48 8.42 -1.67
N ALA A 181 14.76 8.96 -2.86
CA ALA A 181 15.01 10.39 -3.02
C ALA A 181 13.74 11.22 -2.76
N ALA A 182 12.57 10.76 -3.21
CA ALA A 182 11.29 11.41 -2.96
C ALA A 182 10.95 11.45 -1.46
N PHE A 183 11.12 10.34 -0.75
CA PHE A 183 10.85 10.26 0.70
C PHE A 183 11.73 11.20 1.55
N ARG A 184 12.95 11.50 1.10
CA ARG A 184 13.85 12.43 1.80
C ARG A 184 13.50 13.91 1.58
N LYS A 185 12.88 14.25 0.45
CA LYS A 185 12.62 15.64 0.04
C LYS A 185 11.26 16.17 0.48
N ALA A 186 10.32 15.27 0.75
CA ALA A 186 8.96 15.58 1.19
C ALA A 186 8.89 15.77 2.71
#